data_AF-A0A9E5BGG7-F1
#
_entry.id   AF-A0A9E5BGG7-F1
#
_cell.length_a   1.000
_cell.length_b   1.000
_cell.length_c   1.000
_cell.angle_alpha   90.00
_cell.angle_beta   90.00
_cell.angle_gamma   90.00
#
_symmetry.space_group_name_H-M   'P 1'
#
loop_
_entity.id
_entity.type
_entity.pdbx_description
1 polymer ?
#
loop_
_entity_poly.entity_id
_entity_poly.type
_entity_poly.pdbx_seq_one_letter_code
_entity_poly.pdbx_strand_id
1 'polypeptide(L)'
;MRYFTFIILAAAATCGAVDEKPKSPVDASRPNSGNEPSLEEVQTMRKILELPPERLAKMRSAMERIERMSPEERKDFAATLAKLENASPEERKKVLKDMREKSGPGGLGAKVFEYHLKQLSGDEAKQERANFLKLSSDERQQYIRKLLEKYSAELPKIRADGKSKDKDKDGDKEKDKDKDGDGNKDGERPAHRRPPAEAPPAQ
;
A
#
# COMPACT_ATOMS: atom_id res chain seq x y z
N MET A 1 36.07 45.31 -2.91
CA MET A 1 37.52 45.50 -2.83
C MET A 1 37.99 45.43 -1.38
N ARG A 2 38.33 44.24 -0.88
CA ARG A 2 39.27 44.08 0.25
C ARG A 2 40.05 42.79 0.01
N TYR A 3 41.28 43.01 -0.43
CA TYR A 3 42.38 42.07 -0.54
C TYR A 3 42.66 41.46 0.83
N PHE A 4 42.94 40.15 0.89
CA PHE A 4 44.02 39.67 1.75
C PHE A 4 44.70 38.46 1.11
N THR A 5 46.00 38.62 1.04
CA THR A 5 46.99 37.90 0.28
C THR A 5 47.51 36.71 1.09
N PHE A 6 47.76 35.61 0.38
CA PHE A 6 48.65 34.49 0.64
C PHE A 6 49.46 34.47 1.96
N ILE A 7 49.34 33.34 2.68
CA ILE A 7 50.48 32.74 3.38
C ILE A 7 50.67 31.32 2.87
N ILE A 8 51.82 31.14 2.22
CA ILE A 8 52.45 29.87 1.84
C ILE A 8 52.82 29.14 3.13
N LEU A 9 52.44 27.86 3.26
CA LEU A 9 53.08 26.97 4.23
C LEU A 9 53.64 25.72 3.53
N ALA A 10 54.88 25.45 3.90
CA ALA A 10 55.87 24.60 3.29
C ALA A 10 55.47 23.14 3.07
N ALA A 11 55.87 22.62 1.91
CA ALA A 11 56.15 21.20 1.71
C ALA A 11 57.46 20.85 2.43
N ALA A 12 57.40 19.94 3.40
CA ALA A 12 58.56 19.26 3.93
C ALA A 12 58.49 17.78 3.53
N ALA A 13 59.58 17.34 2.92
CA ALA A 13 59.75 16.03 2.33
C ALA A 13 59.87 14.91 3.37
N THR A 14 59.46 13.75 2.89
CA THR A 14 59.58 12.38 3.37
C THR A 14 60.91 12.02 4.06
N CYS A 15 60.82 11.39 5.23
CA CYS A 15 61.50 10.14 5.61
C CYS A 15 61.19 9.82 7.08
N GLY A 16 60.63 8.65 7.36
CA GLY A 16 60.45 8.20 8.75
C GLY A 16 59.53 7.00 8.90
N ALA A 17 60.13 5.81 8.78
CA ALA A 17 59.75 4.53 9.40
C ALA A 17 58.26 4.13 9.37
N VAL A 18 57.91 3.32 8.37
CA VAL A 18 56.81 2.35 8.49
C VAL A 18 57.21 1.30 9.53
N ASP A 19 56.70 1.46 10.75
CA ASP A 19 56.64 0.38 11.73
C ASP A 19 55.56 -0.60 11.25
N GLU A 20 55.95 -1.55 10.39
CA GLU A 20 55.09 -2.68 10.02
C GLU A 20 54.96 -3.61 11.22
N LYS A 21 54.01 -3.27 12.10
CA LYS A 21 53.48 -4.21 13.09
C LYS A 21 52.85 -5.38 12.32
N PRO A 22 53.31 -6.63 12.52
CA PRO A 22 52.76 -7.77 11.79
C PRO A 22 51.27 -7.91 12.11
N LYS A 23 50.42 -7.86 11.07
CA LYS A 23 49.01 -8.24 11.14
C LYS A 23 48.93 -9.68 11.65
N SER A 24 48.53 -9.84 12.91
CA SER A 24 48.13 -11.15 13.43
C SER A 24 46.94 -11.68 12.64
N PRO A 25 46.89 -12.96 12.25
CA PRO A 25 45.84 -13.52 11.40
C PRO A 25 44.52 -13.81 12.15
N VAL A 26 44.17 -13.02 13.18
CA VAL A 26 43.04 -13.34 14.09
C VAL A 26 41.80 -12.46 13.85
N ASP A 27 41.80 -11.59 12.85
CA ASP A 27 40.66 -10.69 12.56
C ASP A 27 39.75 -11.19 11.42
N ALA A 28 39.71 -12.51 11.19
CA ALA A 28 38.81 -13.14 10.21
C ALA A 28 37.45 -13.57 10.81
N SER A 29 37.13 -13.16 12.04
CA SER A 29 35.86 -13.52 12.71
C SER A 29 35.12 -12.35 13.35
N ARG A 30 35.40 -11.11 12.92
CA ARG A 30 34.46 -10.01 13.20
C ARG A 30 33.25 -10.17 12.29
N PRO A 31 32.02 -10.33 12.84
CA PRO A 31 30.82 -10.27 12.00
C PRO A 31 30.84 -8.92 11.28
N ASN A 32 30.62 -8.98 9.98
CA ASN A 32 30.56 -7.82 9.10
C ASN A 32 29.58 -6.79 9.70
N SER A 33 30.10 -5.71 10.27
CA SER A 33 29.32 -4.62 10.87
C SER A 33 28.47 -3.83 9.85
N GLY A 34 28.45 -4.26 8.59
CA GLY A 34 27.51 -3.84 7.56
C GLY A 34 26.26 -4.72 7.40
N ASN A 35 26.11 -5.79 8.19
CA ASN A 35 24.96 -6.71 8.15
C ASN A 35 24.09 -6.66 9.41
N GLU A 36 24.42 -5.83 10.40
CA GLU A 36 23.57 -5.65 11.58
C GLU A 36 22.40 -4.73 11.22
N PRO A 37 21.14 -5.15 11.46
CA PRO A 37 19.99 -4.30 11.19
C PRO A 37 20.06 -3.05 12.08
N SER A 38 19.85 -1.88 11.47
CA SER A 38 19.70 -0.62 12.18
C SER A 38 18.55 -0.67 13.19
N LEU A 39 18.57 0.21 14.18
CA LEU A 39 17.50 0.29 15.18
C LEU A 39 16.12 0.50 14.54
N GLU A 40 16.04 1.28 13.46
CA GLU A 40 14.79 1.51 12.71
C GLU A 40 14.30 0.23 12.00
N GLU A 41 15.21 -0.55 11.43
CA GLU A 41 14.89 -1.85 10.83
C GLU A 41 14.42 -2.85 11.88
N VAL A 42 15.09 -2.90 13.04
CA VAL A 42 14.66 -3.75 14.18
C VAL A 42 13.27 -3.37 14.67
N GLN A 43 12.98 -2.08 14.82
CA GLN A 43 11.65 -1.60 15.18
C GLN A 43 10.60 -1.95 14.12
N THR A 44 10.96 -1.86 12.85
CA THR A 44 10.08 -2.22 11.73
C THR A 44 9.78 -3.72 11.75
N MET A 45 10.80 -4.58 11.93
CA MET A 45 10.63 -6.03 12.05
C MET A 45 9.70 -6.40 13.20
N ARG A 46 9.87 -5.78 14.38
CA ARG A 46 8.96 -5.99 15.52
C ARG A 46 7.52 -5.62 15.18
N LYS A 47 7.29 -4.43 14.59
CA LYS A 47 5.95 -3.99 14.19
C LYS A 47 5.32 -4.95 13.18
N ILE A 48 6.10 -5.48 12.25
CA ILE A 48 5.63 -6.47 11.26
C ILE A 48 5.16 -7.76 11.97
N LEU A 49 5.92 -8.27 12.93
CA LEU A 49 5.56 -9.49 13.66
C LEU A 49 4.28 -9.33 14.49
N GLU A 50 3.97 -8.11 14.92
CA GLU A 50 2.75 -7.78 15.68
C GLU A 50 1.50 -7.60 14.78
N LEU A 51 1.64 -7.63 13.44
CA LEU A 51 0.51 -7.44 12.52
C LEU A 51 -0.40 -8.67 12.43
N PRO A 52 -1.74 -8.48 12.31
CA PRO A 52 -2.66 -9.58 12.00
C PRO A 52 -2.34 -10.27 10.66
N PRO A 53 -2.68 -11.56 10.49
CA PRO A 53 -2.36 -12.34 9.29
C PRO A 53 -2.91 -11.72 8.00
N GLU A 54 -4.09 -11.11 8.04
CA GLU A 54 -4.64 -10.40 6.87
C GLU A 54 -3.82 -9.17 6.45
N ARG A 55 -3.26 -8.45 7.43
CA ARG A 55 -2.39 -7.29 7.16
C ARG A 55 -1.06 -7.75 6.57
N LEU A 56 -0.50 -8.83 7.09
CA LEU A 56 0.70 -9.46 6.54
C LEU A 56 0.49 -9.93 5.10
N ALA A 57 -0.63 -10.57 4.80
CA ALA A 57 -0.96 -10.99 3.43
C ALA A 57 -1.00 -9.80 2.46
N LYS A 58 -1.67 -8.71 2.85
CA LYS A 58 -1.71 -7.47 2.05
C LYS A 58 -0.32 -6.86 1.85
N MET A 59 0.52 -6.88 2.87
CA MET A 59 1.87 -6.34 2.81
C MET A 59 2.77 -7.16 1.89
N ARG A 60 2.68 -8.50 1.94
CA ARG A 60 3.38 -9.39 0.99
C ARG A 60 2.99 -9.09 -0.45
N SER A 61 1.69 -8.99 -0.74
CA SER A 61 1.23 -8.63 -2.08
C SER A 61 1.69 -7.24 -2.53
N ALA A 62 1.83 -6.29 -1.60
CA ALA A 62 2.37 -4.97 -1.91
C ALA A 62 3.88 -5.02 -2.22
N MET A 63 4.66 -5.79 -1.44
CA MET A 63 6.09 -6.02 -1.67
C MET A 63 6.33 -6.66 -3.03
N GLU A 64 5.63 -7.76 -3.34
CA GLU A 64 5.74 -8.41 -4.65
C GLU A 64 5.38 -7.47 -5.81
N ARG A 65 4.42 -6.57 -5.62
CA ARG A 65 4.08 -5.57 -6.63
C ARG A 65 5.24 -4.59 -6.83
N ILE A 66 5.81 -4.07 -5.74
CA ILE A 66 6.96 -3.15 -5.80
C ILE A 66 8.16 -3.86 -6.43
N GLU A 67 8.39 -5.14 -6.13
CA GLU A 67 9.45 -5.95 -6.72
C GLU A 67 9.36 -6.02 -8.25
N ARG A 68 8.14 -6.12 -8.78
CA ARG A 68 7.87 -6.17 -10.22
C ARG A 68 7.85 -4.80 -10.91
N MET A 69 7.80 -3.69 -10.16
CA MET A 69 7.84 -2.35 -10.74
C MET A 69 9.20 -2.07 -11.37
N SER A 70 9.20 -1.37 -12.51
CA SER A 70 10.41 -0.84 -13.13
C SER A 70 11.08 0.21 -12.21
N PRO A 71 12.38 0.51 -12.39
CA PRO A 71 13.05 1.55 -11.61
C PRO A 71 12.37 2.93 -11.71
N GLU A 72 11.78 3.25 -12.86
CA GLU A 72 11.01 4.50 -13.05
C GLU A 72 9.68 4.46 -12.29
N GLU A 73 8.93 3.35 -12.39
CA GLU A 73 7.67 3.18 -11.65
C GLU A 73 7.90 3.22 -10.13
N ARG A 74 9.00 2.64 -9.65
CA ARG A 74 9.38 2.72 -8.23
C ARG A 74 9.69 4.15 -7.79
N LYS A 75 10.35 4.97 -8.61
CA LYS A 75 10.61 6.38 -8.32
C LYS A 75 9.32 7.17 -8.19
N ASP A 76 8.39 6.99 -9.12
CA ASP A 76 7.08 7.64 -9.09
C ASP A 76 6.25 7.21 -7.87
N PHE A 77 6.30 5.92 -7.54
CA PHE A 77 5.63 5.37 -6.36
C PHE A 77 6.23 5.93 -5.06
N ALA A 78 7.56 5.96 -4.94
CA ALA A 78 8.26 6.56 -3.80
C ALA A 78 7.95 8.06 -3.65
N ALA A 79 7.94 8.82 -4.75
CA ALA A 79 7.56 10.24 -4.72
C ALA A 79 6.11 10.44 -4.26
N THR A 80 5.21 9.51 -4.60
CA THR A 80 3.81 9.55 -4.15
C THR A 80 3.69 9.22 -2.66
N LEU A 81 4.48 8.26 -2.14
CA LEU A 81 4.53 7.94 -0.71
C LEU A 81 5.12 9.10 0.11
N ALA A 82 6.17 9.76 -0.37
CA ALA A 82 6.76 10.93 0.28
C ALA A 82 5.75 12.10 0.39
N LYS A 83 4.89 12.28 -0.62
CA LYS A 83 3.78 13.23 -0.55
C LYS A 83 2.76 12.84 0.53
N LEU A 84 2.47 11.55 0.68
CA LEU A 84 1.52 11.08 1.68
C LEU A 84 2.01 11.29 3.12
N GLU A 85 3.31 11.07 3.35
CA GLU A 85 3.96 11.28 4.65
C GLU A 85 3.82 12.73 5.13
N ASN A 86 4.13 13.68 4.24
CA ASN A 86 4.16 15.11 4.53
C ASN A 86 2.80 15.82 4.38
N ALA A 87 1.80 15.17 3.77
CA ALA A 87 0.50 15.76 3.51
C ALA A 87 -0.34 15.95 4.79
N SER A 88 -1.14 17.02 4.82
CA SER A 88 -2.22 17.18 5.81
C SER A 88 -3.28 16.08 5.67
N PRO A 89 -4.13 15.84 6.69
CA PRO A 89 -5.16 14.79 6.61
C PRO A 89 -6.09 14.89 5.38
N GLU A 90 -6.41 16.10 4.93
CA GLU A 90 -7.24 16.33 3.74
C GLU A 90 -6.49 16.01 2.45
N GLU A 91 -5.24 16.44 2.36
CA GLU A 91 -4.37 16.14 1.21
C GLU A 91 -4.04 14.66 1.12
N ARG A 92 -3.88 13.96 2.25
CA ARG A 92 -3.70 12.51 2.30
C ARG A 92 -4.87 11.77 1.65
N LYS A 93 -6.11 12.20 1.91
CA LYS A 93 -7.30 11.63 1.25
C LYS A 93 -7.22 11.79 -0.26
N LYS A 94 -6.80 12.97 -0.75
CA LYS A 94 -6.61 13.24 -2.18
C LYS A 94 -5.54 12.35 -2.79
N VAL A 95 -4.37 12.24 -2.16
CA VAL A 95 -3.28 11.37 -2.65
C VAL A 95 -3.71 9.90 -2.70
N LEU A 96 -4.38 9.39 -1.65
CA LEU A 96 -4.89 8.03 -1.64
C LEU A 96 -5.96 7.79 -2.71
N LYS A 97 -6.83 8.77 -2.96
CA LYS A 97 -7.81 8.73 -4.05
C LYS A 97 -7.11 8.65 -5.40
N ASP A 98 -6.13 9.51 -5.65
CA ASP A 98 -5.36 9.50 -6.90
C ASP A 98 -4.61 8.17 -7.10
N MET A 99 -4.05 7.59 -6.03
CA MET A 99 -3.42 6.26 -6.08
C MET A 99 -4.41 5.17 -6.45
N ARG A 100 -5.64 5.21 -5.90
CA ARG A 100 -6.73 4.29 -6.23
C ARG A 100 -7.19 4.46 -7.68
N GLU A 101 -7.31 5.69 -8.17
CA GLU A 101 -7.69 5.97 -9.56
C GLU A 101 -6.61 5.60 -10.58
N LYS A 102 -5.34 5.56 -10.16
CA LYS A 102 -4.24 5.12 -11.03
C LYS A 102 -4.09 3.60 -11.04
N SER A 103 -4.17 2.95 -9.88
CA SER A 103 -3.73 1.55 -9.70
C SER A 103 -4.71 0.63 -8.98
N GLY A 104 -5.79 1.17 -8.43
CA GLY A 104 -6.77 0.42 -7.64
C GLY A 104 -8.02 -0.01 -8.42
N PRO A 105 -8.97 -0.67 -7.75
CA PRO A 105 -10.30 -0.94 -8.29
C PRO A 105 -11.01 0.37 -8.65
N GLY A 106 -11.36 0.51 -9.94
CA GLY A 106 -11.88 1.76 -10.52
C GLY A 106 -10.84 2.63 -11.20
N GLY A 107 -9.56 2.23 -11.23
CA GLY A 107 -8.53 2.94 -11.96
C GLY A 107 -8.60 2.75 -13.48
N LEU A 108 -7.74 3.44 -14.23
CA LEU A 108 -7.78 3.44 -15.70
C LEU A 108 -7.77 2.03 -16.31
N GLY A 109 -7.00 1.10 -15.73
CA GLY A 109 -6.98 -0.30 -16.15
C GLY A 109 -8.34 -1.02 -15.97
N ALA A 110 -9.03 -0.76 -14.87
CA ALA A 110 -10.37 -1.30 -14.66
C ALA A 110 -11.39 -0.66 -15.62
N LYS A 111 -11.28 0.66 -15.85
CA LYS A 111 -12.18 1.38 -16.77
C LYS A 111 -12.03 0.90 -18.22
N VAL A 112 -10.81 0.70 -18.70
CA VAL A 112 -10.58 0.20 -20.06
C VAL A 112 -11.04 -1.25 -20.22
N PHE A 113 -10.92 -2.07 -19.17
CA PHE A 113 -11.46 -3.42 -19.19
C PHE A 113 -12.98 -3.44 -19.24
N GLU A 114 -13.65 -2.65 -18.39
CA GLU A 114 -15.11 -2.51 -18.43
C GLU A 114 -15.60 -1.94 -19.76
N TYR A 115 -14.85 -0.98 -20.34
CA TYR A 115 -15.13 -0.48 -21.68
C TYR A 115 -15.04 -1.60 -22.73
N HIS A 116 -14.00 -2.42 -22.68
CA HIS A 116 -13.83 -3.56 -23.58
C HIS A 116 -15.01 -4.54 -23.50
N LEU A 117 -15.44 -4.88 -22.29
CA LEU A 117 -16.55 -5.82 -22.07
C LEU A 117 -17.89 -5.29 -22.61
N LYS A 118 -18.10 -3.98 -22.61
CA LYS A 118 -19.30 -3.36 -23.20
C LYS A 118 -19.34 -3.45 -24.74
N GLN A 119 -18.21 -3.72 -25.39
CA GLN A 119 -18.12 -3.92 -26.83
C GLN A 119 -18.37 -5.38 -27.26
N LEU A 120 -18.45 -6.30 -26.29
CA LEU A 120 -18.73 -7.72 -26.51
C LEU A 120 -20.22 -8.03 -26.30
N SER A 121 -20.71 -9.13 -26.88
CA SER A 121 -22.05 -9.63 -26.53
C SER A 121 -22.09 -10.10 -25.07
N GLY A 122 -23.30 -10.25 -24.51
CA GLY A 122 -23.45 -10.58 -23.08
C GLY A 122 -22.78 -11.89 -22.66
N ASP A 123 -22.76 -12.90 -23.53
CA ASP A 123 -22.14 -14.19 -23.23
C ASP A 123 -20.62 -14.16 -23.43
N GLU A 124 -20.13 -13.46 -24.46
CA GLU A 124 -18.71 -13.21 -24.66
C GLU A 124 -18.12 -12.38 -23.50
N ALA A 125 -18.83 -11.36 -23.02
CA ALA A 125 -18.38 -10.55 -21.89
C ALA A 125 -18.27 -11.37 -20.59
N LYS A 126 -19.20 -12.31 -20.34
CA LYS A 126 -19.11 -13.22 -19.19
C LYS A 126 -17.90 -14.15 -19.31
N GLN A 127 -17.70 -14.72 -20.50
CA GLN A 127 -16.56 -15.59 -20.76
C GLN A 127 -15.24 -14.83 -20.62
N GLU A 128 -15.17 -13.59 -21.12
CA GLU A 128 -13.99 -12.75 -21.06
C GLU A 128 -13.67 -12.33 -19.62
N ARG A 129 -14.69 -12.02 -18.80
CA ARG A 129 -14.51 -11.84 -17.35
C ARG A 129 -13.93 -13.10 -16.70
N ALA A 130 -14.48 -14.27 -17.01
CA ALA A 130 -13.99 -15.53 -16.45
C ALA A 130 -12.54 -15.83 -16.87
N ASN A 131 -12.19 -15.56 -18.13
CA ASN A 131 -10.82 -15.70 -18.65
C ASN A 131 -9.86 -14.73 -17.93
N PHE A 132 -10.24 -13.46 -17.84
CA PHE A 132 -9.43 -12.44 -17.17
C PHE A 132 -9.18 -12.76 -15.69
N LEU A 133 -10.15 -13.36 -14.99
CA LEU A 133 -9.97 -13.77 -13.59
C LEU A 133 -9.02 -14.95 -13.41
N LYS A 134 -8.92 -15.84 -14.41
CA LYS A 134 -7.97 -16.96 -14.40
C LYS A 134 -6.52 -16.53 -14.63
N LEU A 135 -6.31 -15.39 -15.29
CA LEU A 135 -4.97 -14.85 -15.52
C LEU A 135 -4.27 -14.54 -14.19
N SER A 136 -2.96 -14.76 -14.16
CA SER A 136 -2.08 -14.26 -13.10
C SER A 136 -2.10 -12.73 -13.04
N SER A 137 -1.56 -12.15 -11.97
CA SER A 137 -1.49 -10.68 -11.84
C SER A 137 -0.75 -10.04 -13.03
N ASP A 138 0.34 -10.66 -13.48
CA ASP A 138 1.20 -10.10 -14.53
C ASP A 138 0.53 -10.21 -15.90
N GLU A 139 -0.09 -11.35 -16.19
CA GLU A 139 -0.87 -11.55 -17.42
C GLU A 139 -2.07 -10.60 -17.49
N ARG A 140 -2.76 -10.36 -16.35
CA ARG A 140 -3.81 -9.33 -16.29
C ARG A 140 -3.27 -7.96 -16.65
N GLN A 141 -2.11 -7.56 -16.12
CA GLN A 141 -1.52 -6.26 -16.46
C GLN A 141 -1.14 -6.14 -17.93
N GLN A 142 -0.53 -7.18 -18.51
CA GLN A 142 -0.20 -7.20 -19.94
C GLN A 142 -1.46 -7.12 -20.80
N TYR A 143 -2.51 -7.84 -20.42
CA TYR A 143 -3.80 -7.78 -21.09
C TYR A 143 -4.41 -6.38 -21.03
N ILE A 144 -4.39 -5.73 -19.86
CA ILE A 144 -4.82 -4.33 -19.72
C ILE A 144 -3.99 -3.38 -20.61
N ARG A 145 -2.66 -3.56 -20.70
CA ARG A 145 -1.80 -2.75 -21.58
C ARG A 145 -2.22 -2.88 -23.05
N LYS A 146 -2.51 -4.09 -23.53
CA LYS A 146 -3.04 -4.33 -24.88
C LYS A 146 -4.38 -3.62 -25.11
N LEU A 147 -5.27 -3.62 -24.12
CA LEU A 147 -6.52 -2.88 -24.21
C LEU A 147 -6.30 -1.36 -24.24
N LEU A 148 -5.35 -0.82 -23.47
CA LEU A 148 -5.01 0.60 -23.49
C LEU A 148 -4.48 1.05 -24.86
N GLU A 149 -3.70 0.19 -25.51
CA GLU A 149 -3.21 0.44 -26.87
C GLU A 149 -4.36 0.40 -27.89
N LYS A 150 -5.20 -0.65 -27.82
CA LYS A 150 -6.38 -0.82 -28.67
C LYS A 150 -7.36 0.36 -28.59
N TYR A 151 -7.60 0.87 -27.39
CA TYR A 151 -8.54 1.97 -27.12
C TYR A 151 -7.85 3.32 -26.91
N SER A 152 -6.61 3.49 -27.39
CA SER A 152 -5.80 4.71 -27.20
C SER A 152 -6.53 5.99 -27.60
N ALA A 153 -7.24 5.99 -28.73
CA ALA A 153 -8.04 7.12 -29.22
C ALA A 153 -9.26 7.43 -28.34
N GLU A 154 -9.77 6.45 -27.60
CA GLU A 154 -10.98 6.57 -26.77
C GLU A 154 -10.67 6.78 -25.28
N LEU A 155 -9.39 6.74 -24.89
CA LEU A 155 -8.96 6.96 -23.51
C LEU A 155 -9.51 8.25 -22.88
N PRO A 156 -9.62 9.41 -23.59
CA PRO A 156 -10.25 10.59 -23.01
C PRO A 156 -11.69 10.36 -22.56
N LYS A 157 -12.47 9.61 -23.36
CA LYS A 157 -13.87 9.26 -23.05
C LYS A 157 -13.93 8.26 -21.89
N ILE A 158 -13.11 7.20 -21.94
CA ILE A 158 -13.04 6.16 -20.91
C ILE A 158 -12.64 6.74 -19.54
N ARG A 159 -11.75 7.74 -19.52
CA ARG A 159 -11.37 8.46 -18.29
C ARG A 159 -12.55 9.24 -17.71
N ALA A 160 -13.34 9.89 -18.56
CA ALA A 160 -14.48 10.72 -18.18
C ALA A 160 -15.70 9.91 -17.70
N ASP A 161 -15.97 8.75 -18.28
CA ASP A 161 -17.12 7.88 -17.94
C ASP A 161 -17.10 7.35 -16.50
N GLY A 162 -15.97 7.47 -15.79
CA GLY A 162 -15.84 7.10 -14.39
C GLY A 162 -16.02 8.24 -13.37
N LYS A 163 -16.39 9.45 -13.79
CA LYS A 163 -16.86 10.50 -12.86
C LYS A 163 -18.29 10.18 -12.41
N SER A 164 -18.48 9.06 -11.71
CA SER A 164 -19.70 8.87 -10.93
C SER A 164 -19.71 9.88 -9.79
N LYS A 165 -20.86 10.52 -9.58
CA LYS A 165 -21.18 11.44 -8.48
C LYS A 165 -20.90 10.79 -7.12
N ASP A 166 -19.67 10.91 -6.60
CA ASP A 166 -19.43 11.04 -5.16
C ASP A 166 -19.37 12.55 -4.88
N LYS A 167 -20.50 13.23 -5.13
CA LYS A 167 -20.83 14.50 -4.52
C LYS A 167 -21.92 14.18 -3.50
N ASP A 168 -21.63 14.52 -2.25
CA ASP A 168 -22.62 14.81 -1.22
C ASP A 168 -23.38 13.60 -0.65
N LYS A 169 -22.70 12.81 0.20
CA LYS A 169 -23.34 12.01 1.27
C LYS A 169 -22.77 12.35 2.65
N ASP A 170 -22.40 13.61 2.86
CA ASP A 170 -22.30 14.20 4.19
C ASP A 170 -23.39 15.26 4.30
N GLY A 171 -24.64 14.81 4.16
CA GLY A 171 -25.84 15.63 4.32
C GLY A 171 -26.53 15.24 5.62
N ASP A 172 -26.47 16.17 6.57
CA ASP A 172 -27.49 16.45 7.57
C ASP A 172 -28.10 15.27 8.34
N LYS A 173 -27.54 14.98 9.52
CA LYS A 173 -28.33 14.41 10.60
C LYS A 173 -28.80 15.57 11.47
N GLU A 174 -29.78 16.28 10.93
CA GLU A 174 -30.52 17.32 11.62
C GLU A 174 -31.11 16.75 12.92
N LYS A 175 -30.96 17.56 13.95
CA LYS A 175 -31.07 17.23 15.35
C LYS A 175 -32.50 17.49 15.79
N ASP A 176 -33.43 16.58 15.46
CA ASP A 176 -34.74 16.57 16.12
C ASP A 176 -34.64 15.83 17.45
N LYS A 177 -34.29 16.60 18.48
CA LYS A 177 -34.58 16.29 19.88
C LYS A 177 -35.43 17.43 20.41
N ASP A 178 -36.71 17.16 20.60
CA ASP A 178 -37.53 17.62 21.73
C ASP A 178 -38.79 16.73 21.75
N LYS A 179 -38.95 15.86 22.77
CA LYS A 179 -39.86 16.03 23.94
C LYS A 179 -41.18 15.27 23.72
N ASP A 180 -41.81 14.53 24.64
CA ASP A 180 -41.72 14.35 26.09
C ASP A 180 -42.46 13.03 26.48
N GLY A 181 -42.04 12.40 27.60
CA GLY A 181 -42.81 11.52 28.52
C GLY A 181 -43.57 10.30 27.96
N ASP A 182 -43.99 9.28 28.71
CA ASP A 182 -43.84 8.78 30.07
C ASP A 182 -44.49 7.37 30.02
N GLY A 183 -44.13 6.47 30.93
CA GLY A 183 -45.04 5.36 31.30
C GLY A 183 -44.86 4.00 30.62
N ASN A 184 -43.84 3.27 31.05
CA ASN A 184 -43.91 1.89 31.55
C ASN A 184 -45.17 1.04 31.21
N LYS A 185 -45.02 -0.08 30.48
CA LYS A 185 -45.25 -1.47 30.99
C LYS A 185 -45.25 -2.53 29.87
N ASP A 186 -44.44 -3.56 30.15
CA ASP A 186 -44.67 -5.01 29.99
C ASP A 186 -45.04 -5.61 28.62
N GLY A 187 -44.27 -6.62 28.20
CA GLY A 187 -44.71 -7.55 27.14
C GLY A 187 -43.63 -8.36 26.44
N GLU A 188 -43.03 -9.31 27.16
CA GLU A 188 -42.50 -10.58 26.64
C GLU A 188 -41.27 -10.61 25.69
N ARG A 189 -40.18 -11.15 26.25
CA ARG A 189 -38.99 -11.67 25.57
C ARG A 189 -38.98 -13.20 25.81
N PRO A 190 -38.97 -14.07 24.78
CA PRO A 190 -38.91 -15.50 25.02
C PRO A 190 -37.49 -15.96 25.38
N ALA A 191 -37.43 -16.81 26.41
CA ALA A 191 -36.23 -17.27 27.10
C ALA A 191 -35.42 -18.33 26.34
N HIS A 192 -34.12 -18.31 26.60
CA HIS A 192 -33.13 -19.33 26.25
C HIS A 192 -33.51 -20.72 26.83
N ARG A 193 -33.48 -21.77 26.00
CA ARG A 193 -33.29 -23.15 26.46
C ARG A 193 -31.81 -23.54 26.32
N ARG A 194 -31.15 -23.79 27.45
CA ARG A 194 -29.92 -24.60 27.53
C ARG A 194 -30.31 -26.08 27.63
N PRO A 195 -29.57 -27.02 27.00
CA PRO A 195 -29.76 -28.45 27.22
C PRO A 195 -29.17 -28.91 28.58
N PRO A 196 -29.70 -29.99 29.20
CA PRO A 196 -29.27 -30.47 30.50
C PRO A 196 -27.97 -31.30 30.44
N ALA A 197 -27.18 -31.18 31.51
CA ALA A 197 -25.94 -31.94 31.74
C ALA A 197 -26.25 -33.35 32.28
N GLU A 198 -25.50 -34.32 31.75
CA GLU A 198 -25.52 -35.75 32.08
C GLU A 198 -24.88 -36.00 33.46
N ALA A 199 -25.51 -36.81 34.32
CA ALA A 199 -25.00 -37.16 35.64
C ALA A 199 -24.03 -38.37 35.57
N PRO A 200 -22.97 -38.43 36.40
CA PRO A 200 -22.00 -39.51 36.37
C PRO A 200 -22.52 -40.80 37.06
N PRO A 201 -21.95 -41.98 36.70
CA PRO A 201 -22.47 -43.27 37.12
C PRO A 201 -22.11 -43.61 38.58
N ALA A 202 -23.07 -44.25 39.27
CA ALA A 202 -22.90 -44.77 40.62
C ALA A 202 -22.06 -46.07 40.62
N GLN A 203 -21.22 -46.23 41.63
CA GLN A 203 -20.56 -47.49 42.00
C GLN A 203 -21.47 -48.33 42.88
#